data_AF-A0A413IHV4-F1
#
_entry.id   AF-A0A413IHV4-F1
#
_cell.length_a   1.000
_cell.length_b   1.000
_cell.length_c   1.000
_cell.angle_alpha   90.00
_cell.angle_beta   90.00
_cell.angle_gamma   90.00
#
_symmetry.space_group_name_H-M   'P 1'
#
loop_
_entity.id
_entity.type
_entity.pdbx_description
1 polymer ?
#
loop_
_entity_poly.entity_id
_entity_poly.type
_entity_poly.pdbx_seq_one_letter_code
_entity_poly.pdbx_strand_id
1 'polypeptide(L)'
;MFTDQLGQYIDIRRHKTSCQSIIRLMEISLCLIEKYRNHPKTNPNKVFPMISNQKINDYMKEIGAMCGINKKLTFHTARHTFATTVSLCQGLPLETLQKVMGHKSIRTTQIYAKIVDKKLHKDMGDLAEKIKEMNIQLNLNNK
;
A
#
# COMPACT_ATOMS: atom_id res chain seq x y z
N MET A 1 0.38 7.50 18.34
CA MET A 1 0.70 7.85 16.94
C MET A 1 1.05 9.31 17.01
N PHE A 2 2.33 9.61 17.05
CA PHE A 2 2.80 10.98 17.17
C PHE A 2 3.10 11.43 15.75
N THR A 3 2.47 12.52 15.34
CA THR A 3 2.99 13.27 14.22
C THR A 3 4.06 14.22 14.73
N ASP A 4 5.07 14.52 13.93
CA ASP A 4 6.05 15.56 14.27
C ASP A 4 5.37 16.94 14.41
N GLN A 5 6.11 17.96 14.85
CA GLN A 5 5.60 19.31 15.07
C GLN A 5 4.91 19.92 13.83
N LEU A 6 5.23 19.43 12.63
CA LEU A 6 4.65 19.85 11.35
C LEU A 6 3.56 18.89 10.81
N GLY A 7 3.28 17.77 11.47
CA GLY A 7 2.23 16.85 11.05
C GLY A 7 2.58 15.96 9.85
N GLN A 8 3.84 15.92 9.40
CA GLN A 8 4.26 15.35 8.12
C GLN A 8 4.75 13.90 8.23
N TYR A 9 5.12 13.44 9.41
CA TYR A 9 5.62 12.08 9.63
C TYR A 9 4.80 11.36 10.68
N ILE A 10 4.72 10.03 10.59
CA ILE A 10 4.28 9.18 11.68
C ILE A 10 5.51 8.54 12.31
N ASP A 11 5.71 8.77 13.60
CA ASP A 11 6.65 7.97 14.40
C ASP A 11 5.90 6.84 15.14
N ILE A 12 6.25 5.61 14.79
CA ILE A 12 5.72 4.39 15.41
C ILE A 12 6.84 3.65 16.11
N ARG A 13 6.78 3.61 17.44
CA ARG A 13 7.59 2.72 18.28
C ARG A 13 6.83 1.43 18.56
N ARG A 14 7.33 0.30 18.08
CA ARG A 14 6.67 -1.00 18.28
C ARG A 14 7.13 -1.65 19.57
N HIS A 15 6.19 -1.92 20.48
CA HIS A 15 6.45 -2.61 21.75
C HIS A 15 7.00 -4.03 21.58
N LYS A 16 6.48 -4.81 20.62
CA LYS A 16 6.84 -6.23 20.48
C LYS A 16 8.20 -6.48 19.84
N THR A 17 8.68 -5.57 18.99
CA THR A 17 9.91 -5.78 18.20
C THR A 17 11.01 -4.77 18.52
N SER A 18 10.73 -3.78 19.36
CA SER A 18 11.62 -2.66 19.69
C SER A 18 12.14 -1.90 18.45
N CYS A 19 11.43 -1.98 17.33
CA CYS A 19 11.79 -1.28 16.10
C CYS A 19 11.02 0.04 16.04
N GLN A 20 11.75 1.12 15.73
CA GLN A 20 11.16 2.39 15.35
C GLN A 20 10.91 2.42 13.84
N SER A 21 9.81 3.04 13.42
CA SER A 21 9.50 3.28 12.03
C SER A 21 8.98 4.70 11.88
N ILE A 22 9.69 5.49 11.07
CA ILE A 22 9.35 6.87 10.76
C ILE A 22 8.89 6.88 9.30
N ILE A 23 7.63 7.25 9.08
CA ILE A 23 6.97 7.16 7.78
C ILE A 23 6.45 8.53 7.40
N ARG A 24 6.90 9.06 6.25
CA ARG A 24 6.34 10.30 5.70
C ARG A 24 4.89 10.07 5.29
N LEU A 25 4.01 10.96 5.69
CA LEU A 25 2.62 10.95 5.29
C LEU A 25 2.51 11.42 3.84
N MET A 26 1.71 10.69 3.05
CA MET A 26 1.31 11.13 1.73
C MET A 26 0.28 12.25 1.84
N GLU A 27 0.16 13.08 0.81
CA GLU A 27 -0.80 14.20 0.77
C GLU A 27 -2.23 13.74 1.07
N ILE A 28 -2.66 12.62 0.47
CA ILE A 28 -3.99 12.04 0.74
C ILE A 28 -4.20 11.71 2.23
N SER A 29 -3.16 11.25 2.92
CA SER A 29 -3.22 10.97 4.36
C SER A 29 -3.33 12.25 5.17
N LEU A 30 -2.63 13.30 4.79
CA LEU A 30 -2.71 14.62 5.43
C LEU A 30 -4.11 15.22 5.28
N CYS A 31 -4.68 15.17 4.07
CA CYS A 31 -6.05 15.63 3.82
C CYS A 31 -7.07 14.88 4.68
N LEU A 32 -6.90 13.56 4.85
CA LEU A 32 -7.77 12.77 5.73
C LEU A 32 -7.61 13.19 7.19
N ILE A 33 -6.38 13.37 7.67
CA ILE A 33 -6.14 13.83 9.04
C ILE A 33 -6.81 15.18 9.28
N GLU A 34 -6.66 16.11 8.35
CA GLU A 34 -7.27 17.44 8.45
C GLU A 34 -8.80 17.36 8.49
N LYS A 35 -9.40 16.58 7.58
CA LYS A 35 -10.85 16.36 7.52
C LYS A 35 -11.45 15.89 8.85
N TYR A 36 -10.70 15.11 9.64
CA TYR A 36 -11.17 14.54 10.91
C TYR A 36 -10.62 15.24 12.17
N ARG A 37 -9.83 16.30 12.01
CA ARG A 37 -9.13 17.01 13.11
C ARG A 37 -10.08 17.44 14.24
N ASN A 38 -11.21 18.02 13.88
CA ASN A 38 -12.21 18.55 14.83
C ASN A 38 -13.48 17.69 14.89
N HIS A 39 -13.39 16.41 14.49
CA HIS A 39 -14.57 15.56 14.44
C HIS A 39 -15.07 15.25 15.87
N PRO A 40 -16.38 15.39 16.17
CA PRO A 40 -16.91 15.30 17.55
C PRO A 40 -16.63 13.99 18.28
N LYS A 41 -16.46 12.90 17.51
CA LYS A 41 -16.17 11.55 18.02
C LYS A 41 -14.67 11.23 18.11
N THR A 42 -13.78 12.16 17.77
CA THR A 42 -12.34 11.98 17.87
C THR A 42 -11.89 12.29 19.29
N ASN A 43 -11.33 11.29 19.98
CA ASN A 43 -10.73 11.51 21.28
C ASN A 43 -9.48 12.40 21.15
N PRO A 44 -9.16 13.27 22.12
CA PRO A 44 -7.99 14.16 22.07
C PRO A 44 -6.65 13.46 21.80
N ASN A 45 -6.52 12.19 22.21
CA ASN A 45 -5.32 11.38 22.05
C ASN A 45 -5.30 10.51 20.79
N LYS A 46 -6.22 10.72 19.85
CA LYS A 46 -6.37 9.92 18.62
C LYS A 46 -6.47 10.84 17.41
N VAL A 47 -5.98 10.33 16.27
CA VAL A 47 -5.98 11.06 14.99
C VAL A 47 -7.34 10.94 14.28
N PHE A 48 -8.06 9.84 14.48
CA PHE A 48 -9.34 9.55 13.84
C PHE A 48 -10.39 9.10 14.87
N PRO A 49 -11.69 9.23 14.56
CA PRO A 49 -12.74 8.58 15.33
C PRO A 49 -12.62 7.07 15.17
N MET A 50 -12.22 6.39 16.24
CA MET A 50 -11.95 4.96 16.19
C MET A 50 -13.24 4.15 16.33
N ILE A 51 -13.47 3.24 15.39
CA ILE A 51 -14.49 2.19 15.48
C ILE A 51 -13.84 0.83 15.72
N SER A 52 -14.63 -0.18 16.10
CA SER A 52 -14.10 -1.53 16.37
C SER A 52 -13.57 -2.18 15.09
N ASN A 53 -12.55 -3.03 15.22
CA ASN A 53 -12.00 -3.80 14.09
C ASN A 53 -13.08 -4.60 13.34
N GLN A 54 -14.07 -5.11 14.06
CA GLN A 54 -15.20 -5.83 13.48
C GLN A 54 -15.99 -4.91 12.53
N LYS A 55 -16.42 -3.74 13.00
CA LYS A 55 -17.15 -2.77 12.16
C LYS A 55 -16.33 -2.30 10.97
N ILE A 56 -15.02 -2.08 11.13
CA ILE A 56 -14.16 -1.72 10.01
C ILE A 56 -14.14 -2.82 8.96
N ASN A 57 -14.00 -4.08 9.36
CA ASN A 57 -14.00 -5.20 8.42
C ASN A 57 -15.34 -5.34 7.70
N ASP A 58 -16.46 -5.05 8.36
CA ASP A 58 -17.78 -5.11 7.74
C ASP A 58 -17.96 -3.98 6.71
N TYR A 59 -17.61 -2.74 7.06
CA TYR A 59 -17.60 -1.63 6.10
C TYR A 59 -16.64 -1.85 4.92
N MET A 60 -15.48 -2.48 5.14
CA MET A 60 -14.55 -2.80 4.06
C MET A 60 -15.13 -3.82 3.07
N LYS A 61 -15.97 -4.76 3.53
CA LYS A 61 -16.67 -5.69 2.63
C LYS A 61 -17.71 -4.94 1.79
N GLU A 62 -18.50 -4.07 2.41
CA GLU A 62 -19.53 -3.27 1.73
C GLU A 62 -18.91 -2.36 0.66
N ILE A 63 -17.85 -1.64 1.02
CA ILE A 63 -17.09 -0.80 0.07
C ILE A 63 -16.51 -1.66 -1.06
N GLY A 64 -15.94 -2.81 -0.73
CA GLY A 64 -15.44 -3.75 -1.74
C GLY A 64 -16.52 -4.19 -2.73
N ALA A 65 -17.72 -4.52 -2.24
CA ALA A 65 -18.85 -4.89 -3.08
C ALA A 65 -19.31 -3.73 -3.97
N MET A 66 -19.44 -2.52 -3.42
CA MET A 66 -19.81 -1.32 -4.20
C MET A 66 -18.78 -0.99 -5.30
N CYS A 67 -17.50 -1.25 -5.06
CA CYS A 67 -16.43 -1.05 -6.03
C CYS A 67 -16.23 -2.23 -7.00
N GLY A 68 -17.03 -3.31 -6.91
CA GLY A 68 -16.87 -4.51 -7.74
C GLY A 68 -15.60 -5.33 -7.44
N ILE A 69 -15.04 -5.20 -6.23
CA ILE A 69 -13.83 -5.91 -5.82
C ILE A 69 -14.21 -7.27 -5.23
N ASN A 70 -13.99 -8.34 -6.01
CA ASN A 70 -14.30 -9.72 -5.63
C ASN A 70 -13.30 -10.35 -4.63
N LYS A 71 -12.37 -9.55 -4.09
CA LYS A 71 -11.37 -9.99 -3.11
C LYS A 71 -11.73 -9.50 -1.72
N LYS A 72 -11.49 -10.33 -0.71
CA LYS A 72 -11.62 -9.95 0.70
C LYS A 72 -10.68 -8.78 1.05
N LEU A 73 -11.27 -7.61 1.29
CA LEU A 73 -10.57 -6.41 1.76
C LEU A 73 -10.37 -6.47 3.28
N THR A 74 -9.13 -6.29 3.72
CA THR A 74 -8.73 -6.26 5.13
C THR A 74 -7.56 -5.31 5.29
N PHE A 75 -7.23 -4.95 6.54
CA PHE A 75 -5.99 -4.21 6.83
C PHE A 75 -4.72 -4.92 6.37
N HIS A 76 -4.71 -6.25 6.39
CA HIS A 76 -3.58 -7.01 5.87
C HIS A 76 -3.49 -6.83 4.36
N THR A 77 -4.61 -6.93 3.64
CA THR A 77 -4.67 -6.66 2.19
C THR A 77 -4.11 -5.27 1.87
N ALA A 78 -4.53 -4.24 2.61
CA ALA A 78 -4.01 -2.88 2.43
C ALA A 78 -2.49 -2.80 2.66
N ARG A 79 -1.98 -3.43 3.72
CA ARG A 79 -0.54 -3.50 4.00
C ARG A 79 0.23 -4.19 2.88
N HIS A 80 -0.31 -5.28 2.34
CA HIS A 80 0.29 -6.00 1.21
C HIS A 80 0.33 -5.13 -0.03
N THR A 81 -0.78 -4.46 -0.38
CA THR A 81 -0.84 -3.56 -1.54
C THR A 81 0.14 -2.40 -1.42
N PHE A 82 0.29 -1.81 -0.23
CA PHE A 82 1.29 -0.77 0.00
C PHE A 82 2.71 -1.29 -0.27
N ALA A 83 3.04 -2.48 0.24
CA ALA A 83 4.36 -3.07 0.10
C ALA A 83 4.71 -3.41 -1.35
N THR A 84 3.81 -4.07 -2.08
CA THR A 84 4.08 -4.49 -3.46
C THR A 84 3.86 -3.35 -4.44
N THR A 85 2.64 -2.82 -4.51
CA THR A 85 2.20 -1.99 -5.64
C THR A 85 2.61 -0.54 -5.48
N VAL A 86 2.48 0.02 -4.27
CA VAL A 86 2.81 1.43 -3.99
C VAL A 86 4.29 1.64 -3.75
N SER A 87 5.00 0.61 -3.25
CA SER A 87 6.43 0.71 -2.92
C SER A 87 7.32 0.00 -3.93
N LEU A 88 7.39 -1.33 -3.92
CA LEU A 88 8.38 -2.08 -4.73
C LEU A 88 8.19 -1.89 -6.24
N CYS A 89 6.95 -1.94 -6.74
CA CYS A 89 6.66 -1.70 -8.15
C CYS A 89 6.97 -0.27 -8.60
N GLN A 90 7.08 0.69 -7.67
CA GLN A 90 7.49 2.07 -7.95
C GLN A 90 9.00 2.27 -7.78
N GLY A 91 9.76 1.19 -7.63
CA GLY A 91 11.22 1.23 -7.52
C GLY A 91 11.76 1.50 -6.11
N LEU A 92 10.91 1.46 -5.07
CA LEU A 92 11.40 1.61 -3.70
C LEU A 92 12.31 0.41 -3.33
N PRO A 93 13.54 0.64 -2.82
CA PRO A 93 14.42 -0.45 -2.40
C PRO A 93 13.82 -1.29 -1.27
N LEU A 94 14.16 -2.58 -1.25
CA LEU A 94 13.62 -3.54 -0.29
C LEU A 94 14.01 -3.21 1.16
N GLU A 95 15.21 -2.65 1.36
CA GLU A 95 15.75 -2.18 2.63
C GLU A 95 14.95 -0.99 3.16
N THR A 96 14.60 -0.05 2.26
CA THR A 96 13.75 1.08 2.58
C THR A 96 12.36 0.61 2.98
N LEU A 97 11.78 -0.32 2.21
CA LEU A 97 10.51 -0.93 2.55
C LEU A 97 10.56 -1.63 3.92
N GLN A 98 11.64 -2.37 4.23
CA GLN A 98 11.79 -3.04 5.51
C GLN A 98 11.73 -2.06 6.69
N LYS A 99 12.40 -0.90 6.58
CA LYS A 99 12.38 0.15 7.61
C LYS A 99 10.99 0.79 7.76
N VAL A 100 10.34 1.13 6.64
CA VAL A 100 8.97 1.70 6.61
C VAL A 100 7.94 0.70 7.16
N MET A 101 8.11 -0.58 6.86
CA MET A 101 7.25 -1.63 7.40
C MET A 101 7.63 -2.03 8.81
N GLY A 102 8.73 -1.52 9.37
CA GLY A 102 9.24 -1.81 10.72
C GLY A 102 9.57 -3.28 10.97
N HIS A 103 10.02 -4.01 9.94
CA HIS A 103 10.43 -5.40 10.09
C HIS A 103 11.86 -5.46 10.63
N LYS A 104 12.13 -6.39 11.56
CA LYS A 104 13.48 -6.59 12.12
C LYS A 104 14.41 -7.32 11.15
N SER A 105 13.84 -8.20 10.32
CA SER A 105 14.58 -9.00 9.34
C SER A 105 14.11 -8.69 7.94
N ILE A 106 15.06 -8.52 7.01
CA ILE A 106 14.80 -8.38 5.58
C ILE A 106 14.05 -9.61 5.02
N ARG A 107 14.24 -10.79 5.62
CA ARG A 107 13.59 -12.05 5.20
C ARG A 107 12.06 -11.95 5.24
N THR A 108 11.51 -11.23 6.23
CA THR A 108 10.07 -11.00 6.32
C THR A 108 9.57 -10.09 5.19
N THR A 109 10.40 -9.18 4.70
CA THR A 109 10.06 -8.27 3.60
C THR A 109 10.25 -8.93 2.23
N GLN A 110 11.16 -9.90 2.10
CA GLN A 110 11.38 -10.65 0.85
C GLN A 110 10.15 -11.39 0.33
N ILE A 111 9.15 -11.69 1.17
CA ILE A 111 7.89 -12.30 0.72
C ILE A 111 7.16 -11.41 -0.30
N TYR A 112 7.35 -10.10 -0.25
CA TYR A 112 6.75 -9.14 -1.17
C TYR A 112 7.49 -9.09 -2.51
N ALA A 113 8.82 -9.22 -2.51
CA ALA A 113 9.64 -9.21 -3.72
C ALA A 113 9.24 -10.34 -4.69
N LYS A 114 9.01 -11.55 -4.17
CA LYS A 114 8.56 -12.70 -4.97
C LYS A 114 7.26 -12.46 -5.73
N ILE A 115 6.39 -11.60 -5.21
CA ILE A 115 5.11 -11.25 -5.85
C ILE A 115 5.36 -10.28 -7.01
N VAL A 116 6.29 -9.34 -6.82
CA VAL A 116 6.70 -8.39 -7.85
C VAL A 116 7.37 -9.11 -9.02
N ASP A 117 8.24 -10.09 -8.75
CA ASP A 117 8.90 -10.87 -9.80
C ASP A 117 7.90 -11.58 -10.72
N LYS A 118 6.84 -12.17 -10.14
CA LYS A 118 5.75 -12.80 -10.91
C LYS A 118 5.02 -11.79 -11.79
N LYS A 119 4.76 -10.58 -11.27
CA LYS A 119 4.11 -9.52 -12.02
C LYS A 119 5.01 -9.02 -13.15
N LEU A 120 6.28 -8.80 -12.88
CA LEU A 120 7.27 -8.37 -13.87
C LEU A 120 7.34 -9.37 -15.04
N HIS A 121 7.41 -10.67 -14.73
CA HIS A 121 7.45 -11.70 -15.76
C HIS A 121 6.20 -11.69 -16.64
N LYS A 122 5.01 -11.50 -16.04
CA LYS A 122 3.76 -11.34 -16.78
C LYS A 122 3.80 -10.10 -17.67
N ASP A 123 4.17 -8.94 -17.11
CA ASP A 123 4.19 -7.67 -17.84
C ASP A 123 5.15 -7.73 -19.04
N MET A 124 6.27 -8.46 -18.92
CA MET A 124 7.20 -8.71 -20.03
C MET A 124 6.64 -9.66 -21.09
N GLY A 125 5.90 -10.70 -20.69
CA GLY A 125 5.18 -11.55 -21.63
C GLY A 125 4.13 -10.77 -22.43
N ASP A 126 3.30 -9.98 -21.73
CA ASP A 126 2.26 -9.15 -22.35
C ASP A 126 2.86 -8.11 -23.33
N LEU A 127 4.03 -7.55 -22.99
CA LEU A 127 4.76 -6.64 -23.89
C LEU A 127 5.29 -7.36 -25.13
N ALA A 128 5.86 -8.56 -24.97
CA ALA A 128 6.40 -9.34 -26.08
C ALA A 128 5.33 -9.69 -27.12
N GLU A 129 4.14 -10.10 -26.67
CA GLU A 129 3.00 -10.40 -27.57
C GLU A 129 2.52 -9.16 -28.32
N LYS A 130 2.40 -8.00 -27.65
CA LYS A 130 2.01 -6.74 -28.32
C LYS A 130 3.02 -6.31 -29.39
N ILE A 131 4.32 -6.46 -29.14
CA ILE A 131 5.36 -6.15 -30.13
C ILE A 131 5.23 -7.08 -31.34
N LYS A 132 4.95 -8.36 -31.11
CA LYS A 132 4.74 -9.35 -32.18
C LYS A 132 3.51 -9.02 -33.04
N GLU A 133 2.39 -8.67 -32.41
CA GLU A 133 1.17 -8.23 -33.11
C GLU A 133 1.41 -6.99 -33.98
N MET A 134 2.10 -5.97 -33.43
CA MET A 134 2.46 -4.77 -34.18
C MET A 134 3.33 -5.08 -35.41
N ASN A 135 4.33 -5.96 -35.25
CA ASN A 135 5.18 -6.38 -36.38
C ASN A 135 4.40 -7.16 -37.45
N ILE A 136 3.43 -7.99 -37.05
CA ILE A 136 2.56 -8.70 -38.00
C ILE A 136 1.69 -7.72 -38.79
N GLN A 137 1.07 -6.73 -38.11
CA GLN A 137 0.24 -5.70 -38.75
C GLN A 137 1.05 -4.83 -39.73
N LEU A 138 2.26 -4.42 -39.35
CA LEU A 138 3.18 -3.68 -40.24
C LEU A 138 3.52 -4.48 -41.50
N ASN A 139 3.72 -5.79 -41.39
CA ASN A 139 4.02 -6.65 -42.53
C ASN A 139 2.79 -6.90 -43.43
N LEU A 140 1.57 -6.83 -42.89
CA LEU A 140 0.33 -6.94 -43.66
C LEU A 140 0.00 -5.65 -44.43
N ASN A 141 0.37 -4.48 -43.89
CA ASN A 141 0.12 -3.18 -44.52
C ASN A 141 1.14 -2.80 -45.61
N ASN A 142 2.24 -3.56 -45.73
CA ASN A 142 3.28 -3.38 -46.74
C ASN A 142 3.14 -4.37 -47.93
N LYS A 143 2.00 -5.07 -48.05
CA LYS A 143 1.61 -5.89 -49.20
C LYS A 143 0.46 -5.24 -49.95
#